data_AF-I0GZ41-F1
#
_entry.id   AF-I0GZ41-F1
#
_cell.length_a   1.000
_cell.length_b   1.000
_cell.length_c   1.000
_cell.angle_alpha   90.00
_cell.angle_beta   90.00
_cell.angle_gamma   90.00
#
_symmetry.space_group_name_H-M   'P 1'
#
loop_
_entity.id
_entity.type
_entity.pdbx_description
1 polymer ?
#
loop_
_entity_poly.entity_id
_entity_poly.type
_entity_poly.pdbx_seq_one_letter_code
_entity_poly.pdbx_strand_id
1 'polypeptide(L)'
;MAHDGRRRQDSVRVSCLPIRLRRLHVDGRTFVWRAEIRHVQGSGDCHRCIRVRVWGNGKTSRVRQADLLSSALPSPWGACATGGAYPTSSDLRAIITYAVGAGWSPDLGGATFVLSERAHASRFALPGFLLTDRLRTTESADPTVRVGSFHEAHEEGVRRG
;
A
#
# COMPACT_ATOMS: atom_id res chain seq x y z
N MET A 1 -27.86 -16.03 47.93
CA MET A 1 -28.32 -15.35 46.69
C MET A 1 -27.14 -15.24 45.75
N ALA A 2 -27.22 -15.93 44.63
CA ALA A 2 -26.20 -15.96 43.59
C ALA A 2 -26.49 -14.85 42.57
N HIS A 3 -25.45 -14.15 42.08
CA HIS A 3 -25.49 -13.55 40.75
C HIS A 3 -24.11 -13.70 40.09
N ASP A 4 -24.05 -14.75 39.29
CA ASP A 4 -23.10 -14.98 38.20
C ASP A 4 -23.36 -13.95 37.09
N GLY A 5 -22.28 -13.38 36.58
CA GLY A 5 -22.29 -12.29 35.61
C GLY A 5 -21.14 -12.39 34.62
N ARG A 6 -20.82 -13.61 34.16
CA ARG A 6 -19.85 -13.81 33.06
C ARG A 6 -20.47 -13.37 31.72
N ARG A 7 -20.18 -12.14 31.30
CA ARG A 7 -20.34 -11.73 29.89
C ARG A 7 -19.39 -12.54 29.02
N ARG A 8 -19.94 -13.42 28.18
CA ARG A 8 -19.24 -14.03 27.05
C ARG A 8 -18.94 -12.91 26.04
N GLN A 9 -17.66 -12.64 25.81
CA GLN A 9 -17.24 -11.93 24.60
C GLN A 9 -17.34 -12.92 23.45
N ASP A 10 -18.36 -12.74 22.61
CA ASP A 10 -18.45 -13.41 21.33
C ASP A 10 -17.30 -12.92 20.45
N SER A 11 -16.27 -13.74 20.37
CA SER A 11 -15.18 -13.58 19.43
C SER A 11 -15.73 -13.77 18.02
N VAL A 12 -15.89 -12.65 17.31
CA VAL A 12 -16.14 -12.64 15.88
C VAL A 12 -14.97 -13.37 15.22
N ARG A 13 -15.20 -14.62 14.82
CA ARG A 13 -14.28 -15.35 13.96
C ARG A 13 -14.25 -14.63 12.62
N VAL A 14 -13.24 -13.79 12.43
CA VAL A 14 -12.86 -13.30 11.10
C VAL A 14 -12.56 -14.52 10.27
N SER A 15 -13.44 -14.84 9.33
CA SER A 15 -13.23 -15.91 8.37
C SER A 15 -12.02 -15.55 7.52
N CYS A 16 -10.92 -16.29 7.73
CA CYS A 16 -9.70 -16.22 6.95
C CYS A 16 -9.95 -16.79 5.56
N LEU A 17 -10.64 -16.04 4.69
CA LEU A 17 -10.66 -16.36 3.27
C LEU A 17 -9.21 -16.51 2.80
N PRO A 18 -8.89 -17.56 2.02
CA PRO A 18 -7.53 -17.78 1.56
C PRO A 18 -7.03 -16.54 0.83
N ILE A 19 -5.92 -15.98 1.33
CA ILE A 19 -5.30 -14.78 0.77
C ILE A 19 -4.91 -15.06 -0.67
N ARG A 20 -5.56 -14.40 -1.63
CA ARG A 20 -5.30 -14.59 -3.07
C ARG A 20 -3.93 -14.04 -3.43
N LEU A 21 -2.97 -14.96 -3.58
CA LEU A 21 -1.68 -14.66 -4.18
C LEU A 21 -1.80 -14.63 -5.70
N ARG A 22 -1.15 -13.65 -6.33
CA ARG A 22 -1.10 -13.48 -7.78
C ARG A 22 0.33 -13.71 -8.26
N ARG A 23 0.48 -14.12 -9.52
CA ARG A 23 1.79 -14.25 -10.17
C ARG A 23 2.01 -13.11 -11.15
N LEU A 24 3.26 -12.70 -11.32
CA LEU A 24 3.69 -11.74 -12.32
C LEU A 24 5.05 -12.15 -12.86
N HIS A 25 5.26 -12.03 -14.17
CA HIS A 25 6.56 -12.27 -14.79
C HIS A 25 7.22 -10.94 -15.14
N VAL A 26 8.45 -10.72 -14.67
CA VAL A 26 9.26 -9.52 -14.91
C VAL A 26 10.67 -9.97 -15.27
N ASP A 27 11.18 -9.52 -16.41
CA ASP A 27 12.55 -9.79 -16.88
C ASP A 27 12.96 -11.28 -16.81
N GLY A 28 12.08 -12.16 -17.31
CA GLY A 28 12.31 -13.61 -17.31
C GLY A 28 12.10 -14.31 -15.96
N ARG A 29 11.75 -13.57 -14.90
CA ARG A 29 11.57 -14.09 -13.55
C ARG A 29 10.12 -14.03 -13.08
N THR A 30 9.70 -15.07 -12.38
CA THR A 30 8.38 -15.15 -11.75
C THR A 30 8.41 -14.57 -10.34
N PHE A 31 7.49 -13.65 -10.07
CA PHE A 31 7.21 -13.09 -8.76
C PHE A 31 5.81 -13.50 -8.30
N VAL A 32 5.67 -13.65 -6.99
CA VAL A 32 4.37 -13.82 -6.33
C VAL A 32 4.06 -12.54 -5.58
N TRP A 33 2.82 -12.08 -5.62
CA TRP A 33 2.44 -10.84 -4.95
C TRP A 33 1.03 -10.87 -4.40
N ARG A 34 0.76 -9.93 -3.49
CA ARG A 34 -0.59 -9.60 -3.00
C ARG A 34 -0.70 -8.11 -2.73
N ALA A 35 -1.93 -7.62 -2.75
CA ALA A 35 -2.27 -6.27 -2.35
C ALA A 35 -3.47 -6.29 -1.41
N GLU A 36 -3.30 -5.66 -0.25
CA GLU A 36 -4.32 -5.54 0.79
C GLU A 36 -4.81 -4.09 0.85
N ILE A 37 -6.13 -3.89 0.72
CA ILE A 37 -6.74 -2.58 0.92
C ILE A 37 -6.78 -2.30 2.42
N ARG A 38 -6.30 -1.12 2.79
CA ARG A 38 -6.26 -0.52 4.11
C ARG A 38 -6.75 0.92 4.01
N HIS A 39 -6.92 1.55 5.16
CA HIS A 39 -7.23 2.97 5.23
C HIS A 39 -6.28 3.65 6.20
N VAL A 40 -5.95 4.91 5.93
CA VAL A 40 -5.18 5.77 6.82
C VAL A 40 -5.97 7.04 7.09
N GLN A 41 -6.06 7.44 8.35
CA GLN A 41 -6.70 8.71 8.72
C GLN A 41 -5.83 9.89 8.28
N GLY A 42 -6.46 10.87 7.63
CA GLY A 42 -5.93 12.23 7.47
C GLY A 42 -6.79 13.25 8.22
N SER A 43 -6.39 14.52 8.17
CA SER A 43 -7.12 15.62 8.81
C SER A 43 -8.53 15.87 8.25
N GLY A 44 -8.76 15.60 6.96
CA GLY A 44 -10.07 15.86 6.32
C GLY A 44 -10.96 14.61 6.19
N ASP A 45 -10.37 13.48 5.80
CA ASP A 45 -11.05 12.19 5.64
C ASP A 45 -10.02 11.06 5.78
N CYS A 46 -10.47 9.82 5.74
CA CYS A 46 -9.59 8.67 5.59
C CYS A 46 -9.31 8.38 4.11
N HIS A 47 -8.10 7.90 3.84
CA HIS A 47 -7.60 7.68 2.49
C HIS A 47 -7.33 6.20 2.25
N ARG A 48 -7.62 5.73 1.03
CA ARG A 48 -7.29 4.34 0.64
C ARG A 48 -5.79 4.19 0.63
N CYS A 49 -5.30 3.22 1.36
CA CYS A 49 -3.91 2.80 1.30
C CYS A 49 -3.83 1.31 0.94
N ILE A 50 -2.92 0.93 0.06
CA ILE A 50 -2.80 -0.43 -0.43
C ILE A 50 -1.43 -0.94 -0.07
N ARG A 51 -1.38 -1.93 0.81
CA ARG A 51 -0.15 -2.62 1.14
C ARG A 51 0.13 -3.69 0.10
N VAL A 52 1.14 -3.45 -0.72
CA VAL A 52 1.66 -4.40 -1.69
C VAL A 52 2.79 -5.19 -1.05
N ARG A 53 2.75 -6.52 -1.19
CA ARG A 53 3.85 -7.41 -0.84
C ARG A 53 4.23 -8.29 -2.02
N VAL A 54 5.52 -8.37 -2.31
CA VAL A 54 6.08 -9.14 -3.43
C VAL A 54 7.17 -10.07 -2.94
N TRP A 55 7.17 -11.30 -3.44
CA TRP A 55 8.12 -12.36 -3.16
C TRP A 55 8.76 -12.83 -4.45
N GLY A 56 10.08 -12.98 -4.44
CA GLY A 56 10.85 -13.39 -5.61
C GLY A 56 11.11 -14.90 -5.72
N ASN A 57 11.13 -15.61 -4.59
CA ASN A 57 11.36 -17.05 -4.54
C ASN A 57 10.47 -17.70 -3.46
N GLY A 58 9.14 -17.56 -3.61
CA GLY A 58 8.17 -18.08 -2.64
C GLY A 58 8.12 -17.29 -1.32
N LYS A 59 7.25 -17.72 -0.39
CA LYS A 59 6.90 -16.95 0.83
C LYS A 59 8.06 -16.75 1.82
N THR A 60 9.11 -17.55 1.72
CA THR A 60 10.32 -17.50 2.57
C THR A 60 11.37 -16.53 2.03
N SER A 61 11.24 -16.07 0.79
CA SER A 61 12.11 -15.04 0.22
C SER A 61 11.90 -13.69 0.90
N ARG A 62 12.93 -12.84 0.82
CA ARG A 62 12.95 -11.48 1.34
C ARG A 62 11.82 -10.69 0.70
N VAL A 63 10.75 -10.48 1.47
CA VAL A 63 9.56 -9.81 0.96
C VAL A 63 9.84 -8.33 0.71
N ARG A 64 9.45 -7.87 -0.48
CA ARG A 64 9.35 -6.44 -0.77
C ARG A 64 8.00 -5.95 -0.30
N GLN A 65 7.96 -4.86 0.46
CA GLN A 65 6.72 -4.19 0.84
C GLN A 65 6.70 -2.74 0.35
N ALA A 66 5.58 -2.31 -0.22
CA ALA A 66 5.29 -0.91 -0.51
C ALA A 66 3.88 -0.59 -0.02
N ASP A 67 3.72 0.54 0.65
CA ASP A 67 2.43 1.05 1.11
C ASP A 67 2.04 2.21 0.17
N LEU A 68 0.97 2.02 -0.61
CA LEU A 68 0.55 2.90 -1.68
C LEU A 68 -0.70 3.68 -1.27
N LEU A 69 -0.56 4.97 -1.01
CA LEU A 69 -1.67 5.88 -0.79
C LEU A 69 -2.32 6.22 -2.14
N SER A 70 -3.61 5.99 -2.28
CA SER A 70 -4.35 6.41 -3.48
C SER A 70 -4.35 7.93 -3.57
N SER A 71 -4.11 8.46 -4.77
CA SER A 71 -4.24 9.89 -5.03
C SER A 71 -5.68 10.33 -5.33
N ALA A 72 -6.67 9.45 -5.22
CA ALA A 72 -8.06 9.83 -5.43
C ALA A 72 -8.51 10.81 -4.32
N LEU A 73 -9.22 11.87 -4.71
CA LEU A 73 -9.81 12.79 -3.74
C LEU A 73 -10.89 12.08 -2.91
N PRO A 74 -11.15 12.55 -1.67
CA PRO A 74 -12.28 12.09 -0.87
C PRO A 74 -13.60 12.18 -1.64
N SER A 75 -14.47 11.19 -1.47
CA SER A 75 -15.78 11.15 -2.12
C SER A 75 -16.83 11.90 -1.28
N PRO A 76 -17.80 12.58 -1.91
CA PRO A 76 -18.92 13.18 -1.19
C PRO A 76 -19.90 12.13 -0.62
N TRP A 77 -19.78 10.86 -1.00
CA TRP A 77 -20.75 9.80 -0.68
C TRP A 77 -20.53 9.13 0.70
N GLY A 78 -19.61 9.64 1.51
CA GLY A 78 -19.41 9.21 2.91
C GLY A 78 -17.94 9.18 3.32
N ALA A 79 -17.70 9.29 4.64
CA ALA A 79 -16.35 9.15 5.19
C ALA A 79 -15.72 7.82 4.75
N CYS A 80 -14.44 7.83 4.40
CA CYS A 80 -13.72 6.67 3.88
C CYS A 80 -14.20 6.10 2.55
N ALA A 81 -15.18 6.71 1.87
CA ALA A 81 -15.58 6.32 0.52
C ALA A 81 -14.47 6.73 -0.47
N THR A 82 -13.37 6.01 -0.44
CA THR A 82 -12.18 6.30 -1.23
C THR A 82 -12.30 5.61 -2.58
N GLY A 83 -11.72 6.21 -3.63
CA GLY A 83 -11.85 5.74 -5.02
C GLY A 83 -11.47 4.26 -5.24
N GLY A 84 -11.80 3.72 -6.41
CA GLY A 84 -11.59 2.32 -6.78
C GLY A 84 -10.14 1.87 -7.04
N ALA A 85 -9.15 2.72 -6.73
CA ALA A 85 -7.75 2.49 -7.07
C ALA A 85 -7.25 1.12 -6.56
N TYR A 86 -6.56 0.39 -7.44
CA TYR A 86 -5.89 -0.87 -7.14
C TYR A 86 -4.67 -1.00 -8.06
N PRO A 87 -3.50 -1.46 -7.57
CA PRO A 87 -2.30 -1.50 -8.37
C PRO A 87 -2.45 -2.48 -9.54
N THR A 88 -2.04 -2.03 -10.71
CA THR A 88 -2.02 -2.78 -11.96
C THR A 88 -0.75 -3.59 -12.09
N SER A 89 -0.69 -4.51 -13.06
CA SER A 89 0.54 -5.23 -13.39
C SER A 89 1.69 -4.29 -13.78
N SER A 90 1.40 -3.12 -14.35
CA SER A 90 2.41 -2.09 -14.68
C SER A 90 3.03 -1.49 -13.42
N ASP A 91 2.19 -1.12 -12.44
CA ASP A 91 2.64 -0.58 -11.16
C ASP A 91 3.52 -1.60 -10.42
N LEU A 92 3.12 -2.87 -10.42
CA LEU A 92 3.91 -3.94 -9.83
C LEU A 92 5.26 -4.11 -10.52
N ARG A 93 5.32 -3.98 -11.86
CA ARG A 93 6.57 -4.02 -12.61
C ARG A 93 7.50 -2.89 -12.18
N ALA A 94 7.00 -1.67 -12.12
CA ALA A 94 7.77 -0.50 -11.67
C ALA A 94 8.30 -0.67 -10.24
N ILE A 95 7.47 -1.16 -9.30
CA ILE A 95 7.89 -1.46 -7.92
C ILE A 95 9.03 -2.48 -7.90
N ILE A 96 8.92 -3.56 -8.67
CA ILE A 96 9.92 -4.64 -8.73
C ILE A 96 11.23 -4.11 -9.32
N THR A 97 11.18 -3.48 -10.48
CA THR A 97 12.36 -2.97 -11.19
C THR A 97 13.10 -1.94 -10.32
N TYR A 98 12.37 -0.98 -9.74
CA TYR A 98 12.99 0.00 -8.83
C TYR A 98 13.59 -0.66 -7.58
N ALA A 99 12.89 -1.62 -6.98
CA ALA A 99 13.38 -2.31 -5.79
C ALA A 99 14.67 -3.08 -6.06
N VAL A 100 14.76 -3.80 -7.17
CA VAL A 100 15.97 -4.53 -7.57
C VAL A 100 17.12 -3.56 -7.79
N GLY A 101 16.89 -2.46 -8.52
CA GLY A 101 17.90 -1.40 -8.70
C GLY A 101 18.33 -0.73 -7.38
N ALA A 102 17.44 -0.68 -6.38
CA ALA A 102 17.72 -0.17 -5.05
C ALA A 102 18.37 -1.20 -4.10
N GLY A 103 18.79 -2.38 -4.60
CA GLY A 103 19.49 -3.40 -3.83
C GLY A 103 18.60 -4.45 -3.16
N TRP A 104 17.31 -4.53 -3.52
CA TRP A 104 16.50 -5.68 -3.13
C TRP A 104 17.01 -6.94 -3.82
N SER A 105 17.37 -7.95 -3.02
CA SER A 105 17.75 -9.28 -3.52
C SER A 105 16.58 -10.28 -3.36
N PRO A 106 15.74 -10.45 -4.38
CA PRO A 106 14.52 -11.27 -4.33
C PRO A 106 14.73 -12.78 -4.08
N ASP A 107 15.94 -13.31 -4.28
CA ASP A 107 16.29 -14.72 -4.00
C ASP A 107 16.69 -14.99 -2.56
N LEU A 108 17.19 -13.96 -1.87
CA LEU A 108 17.71 -14.12 -0.51
C LEU A 108 16.56 -14.22 0.47
N GLY A 109 16.79 -14.93 1.58
CA GLY A 109 15.96 -14.81 2.77
C GLY A 109 16.22 -13.49 3.51
N GLY A 110 15.41 -13.22 4.52
CA GLY A 110 15.66 -12.17 5.51
C GLY A 110 14.50 -11.18 5.70
N ALA A 111 14.81 -10.10 6.42
CA ALA A 111 13.85 -9.08 6.82
C ALA A 111 13.22 -8.36 5.62
N THR A 112 11.99 -7.87 5.80
CA THR A 112 11.24 -7.13 4.77
C THR A 112 12.05 -5.96 4.22
N PHE A 113 12.18 -5.90 2.90
CA PHE A 113 12.77 -4.75 2.20
C PHE A 113 11.66 -3.73 1.91
N VAL A 114 11.56 -2.68 2.72
CA VAL A 114 10.45 -1.71 2.64
C VAL A 114 10.78 -0.57 1.67
N LEU A 115 9.85 -0.28 0.76
CA LEU A 115 9.88 0.91 -0.09
C LEU A 115 9.25 2.04 0.71
N SER A 116 10.06 2.67 1.57
CA SER A 116 9.56 3.76 2.42
C SER A 116 9.41 5.06 1.65
N GLU A 117 8.42 5.85 2.05
CA GLU A 117 8.23 7.20 1.56
C GLU A 117 9.50 8.04 1.78
N ARG A 118 10.01 8.05 3.02
CA ARG A 118 11.16 8.90 3.40
C ARG A 118 12.40 8.67 2.54
N ALA A 119 12.70 7.41 2.19
CA ALA A 119 13.94 7.08 1.48
C ALA A 119 13.78 7.06 -0.05
N HIS A 120 12.56 6.95 -0.58
CA HIS A 120 12.38 6.64 -2.00
C HIS A 120 11.38 7.52 -2.75
N ALA A 121 10.51 8.27 -2.07
CA ALA A 121 9.45 9.03 -2.76
C ALA A 121 9.97 10.13 -3.70
N SER A 122 11.21 10.59 -3.54
CA SER A 122 11.83 11.58 -4.45
C SER A 122 12.36 10.97 -5.76
N ARG A 123 12.52 9.64 -5.83
CA ARG A 123 13.10 8.92 -6.98
C ARG A 123 12.18 7.87 -7.57
N PHE A 124 11.04 7.62 -6.92
CA PHE A 124 10.07 6.63 -7.34
C PHE A 124 8.66 7.22 -7.26
N ALA A 125 7.97 7.20 -8.39
CA ALA A 125 6.60 7.66 -8.52
C ALA A 125 5.78 6.62 -9.28
N LEU A 126 4.49 6.55 -8.96
CA LEU A 126 3.51 5.73 -9.67
C LEU A 126 2.34 6.62 -10.06
N PRO A 127 1.77 6.47 -11.27
CA PRO A 127 0.52 7.11 -11.61
C PRO A 127 -0.57 6.71 -10.62
N GLY A 128 -1.29 7.68 -10.07
CA GLY A 128 -2.42 7.42 -9.18
C GLY A 128 -2.07 6.98 -7.75
N PHE A 129 -0.77 6.88 -7.40
CA PHE A 129 -0.33 6.42 -6.09
C PHE A 129 0.87 7.22 -5.55
N LEU A 130 0.83 7.51 -4.26
CA LEU A 130 1.95 8.03 -3.49
C LEU A 130 2.52 6.93 -2.60
N LEU A 131 3.84 6.84 -2.46
CA LEU A 131 4.42 6.07 -1.35
C LEU A 131 4.06 6.74 -0.03
N THR A 132 3.70 5.92 0.97
CA THR A 132 3.42 6.42 2.31
C THR A 132 4.03 5.53 3.39
N ASP A 133 4.53 6.14 4.45
CA ASP A 133 4.95 5.43 5.66
C ASP A 133 3.84 5.38 6.73
N ARG A 134 2.68 6.02 6.49
CA ARG A 134 1.60 6.24 7.47
C ARG A 134 0.97 4.96 8.03
N LEU A 135 0.99 3.85 7.27
CA LEU A 135 0.53 2.53 7.77
C LEU A 135 1.48 1.89 8.79
N ARG A 136 2.71 2.38 8.91
CA ARG A 136 3.75 1.87 9.83
C ARG A 136 4.10 2.89 10.90
N THR A 137 3.94 4.17 10.59
CA THR A 137 4.30 5.28 11.46
C THR A 137 3.17 6.31 11.41
N THR A 138 2.37 6.35 12.47
CA THR A 138 1.22 7.27 12.61
C THR A 138 1.62 8.74 12.69
N GLU A 139 2.91 9.06 12.74
CA GLU A 139 3.44 10.43 12.71
C GLU A 139 3.97 10.84 11.33
N SER A 140 3.90 9.96 10.32
CA SER A 140 4.27 10.31 8.93
C SER A 140 3.34 11.38 8.35
N ALA A 141 3.71 12.02 7.23
CA ALA A 141 2.94 13.13 6.66
C ALA A 141 1.44 12.84 6.51
N ASP A 142 0.60 13.87 6.74
CA ASP A 142 -0.86 13.76 6.65
C ASP A 142 -1.28 13.38 5.21
N PRO A 143 -2.02 12.28 5.02
CA PRO A 143 -2.43 11.84 3.69
C PRO A 143 -3.33 12.85 2.97
N THR A 144 -4.12 13.66 3.68
CA THR A 144 -4.99 14.70 3.07
C THR A 144 -4.16 15.77 2.38
N VAL A 145 -3.17 16.32 3.10
CA VAL A 145 -2.26 17.34 2.55
C VAL A 145 -1.49 16.76 1.37
N ARG A 146 -1.00 15.53 1.51
CA ARG A 146 -0.22 14.83 0.48
C ARG A 146 -1.00 14.62 -0.82
N VAL A 147 -2.25 14.17 -0.74
CA VAL A 147 -3.12 13.98 -1.91
C VAL A 147 -3.46 15.33 -2.54
N GLY A 148 -3.74 16.36 -1.73
CA GLY A 148 -3.96 17.73 -2.22
C GLY A 148 -2.77 18.25 -3.04
N SER A 149 -1.56 18.22 -2.49
CA SER A 149 -0.36 18.68 -3.20
C SER A 149 -0.06 17.86 -4.47
N PHE A 150 -0.41 16.58 -4.51
CA PHE A 150 -0.28 15.78 -5.72
C PHE A 150 -1.19 16.28 -6.85
N HIS A 151 -2.45 16.63 -6.54
CA HIS A 151 -3.38 17.20 -7.53
C HIS A 151 -2.93 18.57 -8.00
N GLU A 152 -2.53 19.46 -7.09
CA GLU A 152 -2.01 20.78 -7.44
C GLU A 152 -0.83 20.69 -8.42
N ALA A 153 0.13 19.81 -8.14
CA ALA A 153 1.29 19.58 -9.02
C ALA A 153 0.89 18.96 -10.37
N HIS A 154 -0.08 18.04 -10.38
CA HIS A 154 -0.56 17.41 -11.60
C HIS A 154 -1.30 18.42 -12.50
N GLU A 155 -2.16 19.26 -11.93
CA GLU A 155 -2.85 20.32 -12.67
C GLU A 155 -1.87 21.33 -13.28
N GLU A 156 -0.85 21.75 -12.55
CA GLU A 156 0.18 22.67 -13.05
C GLU A 156 0.98 22.04 -14.20
N GLY A 157 1.27 20.74 -14.12
CA GLY A 157 1.92 20.00 -15.19
C GLY A 157 1.07 19.93 -16.47
N VAL A 158 -0.25 19.74 -16.33
CA VAL A 158 -1.18 19.73 -17.47
C VAL A 158 -1.31 21.11 -18.12
N ARG A 159 -1.30 22.20 -17.33
CA ARG A 159 -1.42 23.57 -17.86
C ARG A 159 -0.19 24.03 -18.66
N ARG A 160 0.98 23.42 -18.43
CA ARG A 160 2.26 23.80 -19.06
C ARG A 160 2.65 22.96 -20.27
N GLY A 161 1.95 21.85 -20.54
CA GLY A 161 2.19 20.95 -21.67
C GLY A 161 1.24 21.20 -22.82
#